data_AF-A0A7D7PS42-F1
#
_entry.id   AF-A0A7D7PS42-F1
#
_cell.length_a   1.000
_cell.length_b   1.000
_cell.length_c   1.000
_cell.angle_alpha   90.00
_cell.angle_beta   90.00
_cell.angle_gamma   90.00
#
_symmetry.space_group_name_H-M   'P 1'
#
loop_
_entity.id
_entity.type
_entity.pdbx_description
1 polymer ?
#
loop_
_entity_poly.entity_id
_entity_poly.type
_entity_poly.pdbx_seq_one_letter_code
_entity_poly.pdbx_strand_id
1 'polypeptide(L)'
;MSVSSAPALPGIDPRTAAVASLPEATGQQDPLFTVTRGNPTPEELAVLVALFSAQPAAEEKSGGATPRKTPKAQSRRLRLGLRLRPGRGAWRRAQPER
;
A
#
# COMPACT_ATOMS: atom_id res chain seq x y z
N MET A 1 -41.83 -37.89 -42.08
CA MET A 1 -40.43 -38.04 -41.65
C MET A 1 -39.77 -36.68 -41.88
N SER A 2 -39.22 -35.91 -40.94
CA SER A 2 -39.05 -36.05 -39.50
C SER A 2 -38.92 -34.63 -38.94
N VAL A 3 -39.47 -34.40 -37.74
CA VAL A 3 -39.31 -33.15 -36.99
C VAL A 3 -37.99 -33.26 -36.23
N SER A 4 -36.99 -32.43 -36.55
CA SER A 4 -35.74 -32.37 -35.78
C SER A 4 -35.83 -31.21 -34.79
N SER A 5 -36.24 -31.55 -33.56
CA SER A 5 -36.10 -30.72 -32.37
C SER A 5 -34.63 -30.68 -31.96
N ALA A 6 -34.07 -29.49 -31.71
CA ALA A 6 -32.77 -29.30 -31.09
C ALA A 6 -32.93 -28.64 -29.71
N PRO A 7 -32.16 -29.05 -28.69
CA PRO A 7 -32.48 -28.82 -27.30
C PRO A 7 -32.21 -27.37 -26.87
N ALA A 8 -33.11 -26.82 -26.06
CA ALA A 8 -32.92 -25.56 -25.37
C ALA A 8 -31.73 -25.67 -24.40
N LEU A 9 -30.70 -24.85 -24.63
CA LEU A 9 -29.64 -24.64 -23.65
C LEU A 9 -30.24 -24.01 -22.38
N PRO A 10 -29.84 -24.45 -21.17
CA PRO A 10 -30.31 -23.81 -19.95
C PRO A 10 -29.87 -22.35 -19.96
N GLY A 11 -30.85 -21.45 -19.80
CA GLY A 11 -30.61 -20.01 -19.71
C GLY A 11 -29.62 -19.74 -18.58
N ILE A 12 -28.41 -19.31 -18.94
CA ILE A 12 -27.48 -18.75 -17.98
C ILE A 12 -28.12 -17.44 -17.53
N ASP A 13 -28.68 -17.43 -16.33
CA ASP A 13 -29.23 -16.22 -15.74
C ASP A 13 -28.13 -15.14 -15.74
N PRO A 14 -28.35 -13.98 -16.39
CA PRO A 14 -27.33 -12.93 -16.49
C PRO A 14 -26.97 -12.38 -15.11
N ARG A 15 -27.89 -12.53 -14.14
CA ARG A 15 -27.66 -12.17 -12.73
C ARG A 15 -26.60 -13.07 -12.08
N THR A 16 -26.51 -14.34 -12.46
CA THR A 16 -25.52 -15.31 -11.98
C THR A 16 -24.20 -15.16 -12.73
N ALA A 17 -24.26 -14.87 -14.04
CA ALA A 17 -23.07 -14.55 -14.86
C ALA A 17 -22.36 -13.26 -14.39
N ALA A 18 -23.11 -12.28 -13.90
CA ALA A 18 -22.55 -11.05 -13.34
C ALA A 18 -21.76 -11.29 -12.04
N VAL A 19 -22.17 -12.26 -11.21
CA VAL A 19 -21.44 -12.62 -9.97
C VAL A 19 -20.09 -13.24 -10.29
N ALA A 20 -19.99 -14.06 -11.35
CA ALA A 20 -18.74 -14.65 -11.82
C ALA A 20 -17.76 -13.62 -12.43
N SER A 21 -18.22 -12.40 -12.73
CA SER A 21 -17.41 -11.32 -13.32
C SER A 21 -16.95 -10.28 -12.30
N LEU A 22 -17.24 -10.47 -11.01
CA LEU A 22 -16.58 -9.68 -9.97
C LEU A 22 -15.09 -10.02 -10.01
N PRO A 23 -14.18 -9.03 -10.04
CA PRO A 23 -12.78 -9.32 -9.85
C PRO A 23 -12.63 -9.91 -8.45
N GLU A 24 -12.45 -11.23 -8.37
CA GLU A 24 -11.94 -11.89 -7.17
C GLU A 24 -10.63 -11.16 -6.86
N ALA A 25 -10.62 -10.33 -5.82
CA ALA A 25 -9.45 -9.55 -5.42
C ALA A 25 -8.42 -10.48 -4.76
N THR A 26 -7.99 -11.52 -5.48
CA THR A 26 -6.92 -12.46 -5.13
C THR A 26 -5.55 -11.90 -5.50
N GLY A 27 -5.40 -10.58 -5.50
CA GLY A 27 -4.09 -9.95 -5.54
C GLY A 27 -3.51 -9.99 -4.13
N GLN A 28 -2.40 -10.71 -3.93
CA GLN A 28 -1.52 -10.46 -2.78
C GLN A 28 -0.98 -9.03 -2.91
N GLN A 29 -1.76 -8.06 -2.41
CA GLN A 29 -1.31 -6.70 -2.25
C GLN A 29 -0.39 -6.68 -1.05
N ASP A 30 0.81 -6.11 -1.22
CA ASP A 30 1.67 -5.84 -0.09
C ASP A 30 0.91 -4.93 0.90
N PRO A 31 0.91 -5.27 2.21
CA PRO A 31 0.12 -4.55 3.19
C PRO A 31 0.60 -3.10 3.31
N LEU A 32 -0.32 -2.13 3.19
CA LEU A 32 0.00 -0.70 3.28
C LEU A 32 0.69 -0.33 4.61
N PHE A 33 0.24 -0.93 5.71
CA PHE A 33 0.88 -0.84 7.03
C PHE A 33 0.49 -2.04 7.90
N THR A 34 1.22 -2.25 9.00
CA THR A 34 0.92 -3.29 10.00
C THR A 34 0.80 -2.66 11.38
N VAL A 35 -0.23 -3.06 12.13
CA VAL A 35 -0.43 -2.64 13.51
C VAL A 35 0.41 -3.52 14.43
N THR A 36 1.47 -2.97 15.02
CA THR A 36 2.38 -3.74 15.88
C THR A 36 1.92 -3.84 17.34
N ARG A 37 0.98 -3.00 17.77
CA ARG A 37 0.49 -2.94 19.16
C ARG A 37 -0.87 -2.27 19.24
N GLY A 38 -1.72 -2.74 20.15
CA GLY A 38 -3.06 -2.20 20.41
C GLY A 38 -4.14 -2.93 19.61
N ASN A 39 -5.39 -2.58 19.84
CA ASN A 39 -6.55 -3.08 19.09
C ASN A 39 -7.34 -1.87 18.56
N PRO A 40 -6.85 -1.20 17.49
CA PRO A 40 -7.52 -0.03 16.93
C PRO A 40 -8.88 -0.42 16.37
N THR A 41 -9.82 0.52 16.42
CA THR A 41 -11.16 0.25 15.86
C THR A 41 -11.13 0.30 14.33
N PRO A 42 -12.08 -0.36 13.65
CA PRO A 42 -12.15 -0.32 12.18
C PRO A 42 -12.26 1.10 11.61
N GLU A 43 -12.92 2.00 12.34
CA GLU A 43 -13.07 3.40 11.96
C GLU A 43 -11.72 4.14 11.96
N GLU A 44 -10.89 3.89 12.97
CA GLU A 44 -9.55 4.47 13.06
C GLU A 44 -8.66 3.99 11.90
N LEU A 45 -8.76 2.71 11.54
CA LEU A 45 -8.04 2.15 10.38
C LEU A 45 -8.50 2.79 9.06
N ALA A 46 -9.81 2.98 8.88
CA ALA A 46 -10.37 3.61 7.69
C ALA A 46 -9.87 5.06 7.52
N VAL A 47 -9.80 5.83 8.60
CA VAL A 47 -9.27 7.20 8.58
C VAL A 47 -7.79 7.21 8.16
N LEU A 48 -6.98 6.28 8.67
CA LEU A 48 -5.57 6.18 8.28
C LEU A 48 -5.41 5.83 6.80
N VAL A 49 -6.17 4.86 6.29
CA VAL A 49 -6.15 4.48 4.87
C VAL A 49 -6.55 5.67 3.99
N ALA A 50 -7.60 6.41 4.37
CA ALA A 50 -8.03 7.61 3.65
C ALA A 50 -6.92 8.69 3.64
N LEU A 51 -6.24 8.91 4.76
CA LEU A 51 -5.14 9.87 4.86
C LEU A 51 -3.97 9.49 3.94
N PHE A 52 -3.54 8.23 3.95
CA PHE A 52 -2.45 7.76 3.08
C PHE A 52 -2.85 7.79 1.60
N SER A 53 -4.11 7.47 1.28
CA SER A 53 -4.61 7.50 -0.10
C SER A 53 -4.78 8.92 -0.64
N ALA A 54 -5.11 9.87 0.23
CA ALA A 54 -5.24 11.28 -0.12
C ALA A 54 -3.91 12.05 -0.12
N GLN A 55 -2.82 11.44 0.36
CA GLN A 55 -1.52 12.07 0.32
C GLN A 55 -1.12 12.22 -1.15
N PRO A 56 -0.95 13.47 -1.66
CA PRO A 56 -0.52 13.64 -3.03
C PRO A 56 0.80 12.89 -3.18
N ALA A 57 0.91 12.10 -4.25
CA ALA A 57 2.21 11.57 -4.67
C ALA A 57 3.18 12.73 -4.54
N ALA A 58 4.24 12.54 -3.76
CA ALA A 58 5.29 13.53 -3.71
C ALA A 58 5.93 13.50 -5.10
N GLU A 59 5.30 14.20 -6.04
CA GLU A 59 5.92 14.71 -7.25
C GLU A 59 7.31 15.14 -6.81
N GLU A 60 8.32 14.55 -7.44
CA GLU A 60 9.71 14.90 -7.24
C GLU A 60 9.80 16.42 -7.39
N LYS A 61 9.70 17.14 -6.26
CA LYS A 61 9.95 18.57 -6.22
C LYS A 61 11.45 18.73 -6.35
N SER A 62 11.93 18.56 -7.58
CA SER A 62 13.09 19.25 -8.13
C SER A 62 12.81 20.76 -8.01
N GLY A 63 13.06 21.29 -6.82
CA GLY A 63 12.62 22.64 -6.47
C GLY A 63 13.00 23.02 -5.05
N GLY A 64 14.31 23.02 -4.76
CA GLY A 64 14.91 23.87 -3.73
C GLY A 64 14.40 23.70 -2.29
N ALA A 65 14.37 22.48 -1.75
CA ALA A 65 14.43 22.34 -0.31
C ALA A 65 15.87 22.67 0.12
N THR A 66 16.07 23.73 0.90
CA THR A 66 17.39 24.00 1.51
C THR A 66 17.85 22.73 2.23
N PRO A 67 19.05 22.21 1.93
CA PRO A 67 19.51 20.99 2.57
C PRO A 67 19.63 21.27 4.05
N ARG A 68 18.70 20.71 4.85
CA ARG A 68 18.87 20.62 6.28
C ARG A 68 20.09 19.73 6.47
N LYS A 69 21.26 20.35 6.63
CA LYS A 69 22.56 19.69 6.72
C LYS A 69 22.39 18.50 7.66
N THR A 70 22.45 17.28 7.12
CA THR A 70 22.60 16.10 7.96
C THR A 70 23.79 16.39 8.88
N PRO A 71 23.68 16.15 10.21
CA PRO A 71 24.83 16.32 11.07
C PRO A 71 25.97 15.50 10.47
N LYS A 72 27.10 16.12 10.10
CA LYS A 72 28.20 15.46 9.36
C LYS A 72 28.61 14.10 9.98
N ALA A 73 28.44 13.98 11.30
CA ALA A 73 28.68 12.76 12.06
C ALA A 73 27.74 11.59 11.68
N GLN A 74 26.47 11.84 11.36
CA GLN A 74 25.49 10.81 10.99
C GLN A 74 25.79 10.25 9.59
N SER A 75 25.98 11.12 8.59
CA SER A 75 26.39 10.71 7.24
C SER A 75 27.70 9.92 7.25
N ARG A 76 28.70 10.39 8.01
CA ARG A 76 29.97 9.66 8.18
C ARG A 76 29.76 8.27 8.79
N ARG A 77 28.90 8.13 9.79
CA ARG A 77 28.59 6.83 10.42
C ARG A 77 27.96 5.86 9.43
N LEU A 78 26.98 6.33 8.65
CA LEU A 78 26.32 5.50 7.63
C LEU A 78 27.32 5.03 6.55
N ARG A 79 28.18 5.94 6.06
CA ARG A 79 29.24 5.60 5.07
C ARG A 79 30.27 4.58 5.59
N LEU A 80 30.47 4.51 6.90
CA LEU A 80 31.36 3.55 7.56
C LEU A 80 30.65 2.24 7.94
N GLY A 81 29.40 2.01 7.49
CA GLY A 81 28.64 0.82 7.82
C GLY A 81 28.20 0.72 9.29
N LEU A 82 28.35 1.80 10.07
CA LEU A 82 27.94 1.84 11.47
C LEU A 82 26.42 1.92 11.55
N ARG A 83 25.80 0.87 12.09
CA ARG A 83 24.34 0.80 12.26
C ARG A 83 23.88 1.86 13.26
N LEU A 84 22.68 2.42 13.03
CA LEU A 84 22.00 3.23 14.04
C LEU A 84 21.74 2.35 15.27
N ARG A 85 22.04 2.86 16.46
CA ARG A 85 21.76 2.12 17.70
C ARG A 85 20.24 1.91 17.81
N PRO A 86 19.76 0.66 17.93
CA PRO A 86 18.33 0.39 18.06
C PRO A 86 17.80 1.01 19.36
N GLY A 87 16.58 1.55 19.32
CA GLY A 87 15.94 2.15 20.49
C GLY A 87 14.89 3.20 20.16
N ARG A 88 14.20 3.69 21.19
CA ARG A 88 13.19 4.74 21.05
C ARG A 88 13.80 5.98 20.38
N GLY A 89 13.13 6.49 19.36
CA GLY A 89 13.60 7.65 18.58
C GLY A 89 14.77 7.35 17.64
N ALA A 90 15.17 6.08 17.43
CA ALA A 90 16.18 5.73 16.42
C ALA A 90 15.79 6.18 15.01
N TRP A 91 14.49 6.13 14.68
CA TRP A 91 13.93 6.59 13.40
C TRP A 91 14.15 8.09 13.15
N ARG A 92 14.23 8.93 14.20
CA ARG A 92 14.52 10.36 14.04
C ARG A 92 15.91 10.61 13.45
N ARG A 93 16.84 9.69 13.71
CA ARG A 93 18.23 9.68 13.22
C ARG A 93 18.39 8.91 11.91
N ALA A 94 17.33 8.35 11.34
CA ALA A 94 17.33 7.81 9.99
C ALA A 94 16.80 8.89 9.03
N GLN A 95 17.55 10.00 8.91
CA GLN A 95 17.24 10.99 7.87
C GLN A 95 17.86 10.49 6.56
N PRO A 96 17.10 10.45 5.45
CA PRO A 96 17.67 10.14 4.15
C PRO A 96 18.69 11.20 3.76
N GLU A 97 19.81 10.80 3.15
CA GLU A 97 20.64 11.72 2.38
C GLU A 97 19.77 12.13 1.17
N ARG A 98 19.33 13.40 1.12
CA ARG A 98 18.71 13.99 -0.06
C ARG A 98 19.77 14.66 -0.91
#